data_AF-A0A2H0J9E4-F1
#
_entry.id   AF-A0A2H0J9E4-F1
#
_cell.length_a   1.000
_cell.length_b   1.000
_cell.length_c   1.000
_cell.angle_alpha   90.00
_cell.angle_beta   90.00
_cell.angle_gamma   90.00
#
_symmetry.space_group_name_H-M   'P 1'
#
loop_
_entity.id
_entity.type
_entity.pdbx_description
1 polymer ?
#
loop_
_entity_poly.entity_id
_entity_poly.type
_entity_poly.pdbx_seq_one_letter_code
_entity_poly.pdbx_strand_id
1 'polypeptide(L)'
;MIQAMNSSPVQISPPKIRPLSLAVALLIMIGGSIYPFAFAKADGSADHTFAMLIFWAMSAGLVNGVGFVPRWLLWRWIFSGWACLMALLLACVIRLA
;
A
#
# COMPACT_ATOMS: atom_id res chain seq x y z
N MET A 1 -33.47 -40.17 -4.04
CA MET A 1 -33.60 -38.70 -4.23
C MET A 1 -32.75 -37.91 -3.22
N ILE A 2 -31.57 -38.42 -2.83
CA ILE A 2 -30.63 -37.79 -1.86
C ILE A 2 -29.21 -37.91 -2.45
N GLN A 3 -29.08 -37.61 -3.74
CA GLN A 3 -27.78 -37.64 -4.40
C GLN A 3 -27.04 -36.35 -4.12
N ALA A 4 -25.96 -36.47 -3.37
CA ALA A 4 -24.74 -35.68 -3.55
C ALA A 4 -24.95 -34.15 -3.64
N MET A 5 -25.47 -33.58 -2.55
CA MET A 5 -25.17 -32.20 -2.18
C MET A 5 -23.67 -32.15 -1.81
N ASN A 6 -22.81 -32.25 -2.82
CA ASN A 6 -21.36 -32.16 -2.72
C ASN A 6 -21.00 -30.72 -2.36
N SER A 7 -21.22 -30.32 -1.11
CA SER A 7 -20.63 -29.11 -0.54
C SER A 7 -19.17 -29.41 -0.25
N SER A 8 -18.34 -29.40 -1.30
CA SER A 8 -16.91 -29.23 -1.11
C SER A 8 -16.72 -28.03 -0.18
N PRO A 9 -16.00 -28.15 0.96
CA PRO A 9 -15.80 -27.03 1.84
C PRO A 9 -15.15 -25.92 1.03
N VAL A 10 -15.80 -24.76 0.93
CA VAL A 10 -15.17 -23.56 0.38
C VAL A 10 -13.93 -23.32 1.22
N GLN A 11 -12.77 -23.59 0.63
CA GLN A 11 -11.48 -23.35 1.26
C GLN A 11 -11.29 -21.83 1.35
N ILE A 12 -11.78 -21.23 2.44
CA ILE A 12 -11.52 -19.83 2.76
C ILE A 12 -10.06 -19.78 3.21
N SER A 13 -9.15 -19.62 2.24
CA SER A 13 -7.75 -19.36 2.57
C SER A 13 -7.69 -18.11 3.44
N PRO A 14 -7.16 -18.18 4.67
CA PRO A 14 -7.12 -17.04 5.56
C PRO A 14 -6.32 -15.92 4.89
N PRO A 15 -6.80 -14.66 4.93
CA PRO A 15 -6.08 -13.53 4.38
C PRO A 15 -4.72 -13.43 5.07
N LYS A 16 -3.65 -13.62 4.29
CA LYS A 16 -2.29 -13.61 4.81
C LYS A 16 -1.86 -12.14 4.96
N ILE A 17 -1.77 -11.69 6.21
CA ILE A 17 -1.26 -10.36 6.55
C ILE A 17 0.16 -10.23 5.99
N ARG A 18 0.46 -9.07 5.41
CA ARG A 18 1.77 -8.75 4.82
C ARG A 18 2.49 -7.73 5.72
N PRO A 19 3.21 -8.19 6.76
CA PRO A 19 3.74 -7.31 7.79
C PRO A 19 4.75 -6.30 7.25
N LEU A 20 5.52 -6.66 6.21
CA LEU A 20 6.50 -5.77 5.60
C LEU A 20 5.85 -4.52 4.97
N SER A 21 4.74 -4.71 4.25
CA SER A 21 3.98 -3.62 3.63
C SER A 21 3.33 -2.72 4.68
N LEU A 22 2.82 -3.33 5.75
CA LEU A 22 2.20 -2.62 6.86
C LEU A 22 3.24 -1.80 7.65
N ALA A 23 4.42 -2.37 7.89
CA ALA A 23 5.54 -1.67 8.54
C ALA A 23 6.01 -0.45 7.73
N VAL A 24 6.09 -0.56 6.40
CA VAL A 24 6.42 0.56 5.52
C VAL A 24 5.38 1.69 5.64
N ALA A 25 4.09 1.36 5.59
CA ALA A 25 3.05 2.38 5.72
C ALA A 25 3.07 3.06 7.10
N LEU A 26 3.32 2.29 8.16
CA LEU A 26 3.49 2.84 9.51
C LEU A 26 4.72 3.75 9.61
N LEU A 27 5.85 3.36 9.01
CA LEU A 27 7.05 4.20 8.96
C LEU A 27 6.79 5.51 8.24
N ILE A 28 6.07 5.48 7.12
CA ILE A 28 5.66 6.68 6.40
C ILE A 28 4.76 7.56 7.26
N MET A 29 3.75 6.98 7.92
CA MET A 29 2.81 7.69 8.77
C MET A 29 3.52 8.36 9.96
N ILE A 30 4.41 7.62 10.63
CA ILE A 30 5.20 8.12 11.77
C ILE A 30 6.20 9.17 11.28
N GLY A 31 6.94 8.90 10.21
CA GLY A 31 7.95 9.81 9.66
C GLY A 31 7.34 11.14 9.21
N GLY A 32 6.21 11.09 8.51
CA GLY A 32 5.49 12.30 8.09
C GLY A 32 4.91 13.10 9.26
N SER A 33 4.52 12.43 10.35
CA SER A 33 4.01 13.09 11.56
C SER A 33 5.11 13.74 12.39
N ILE A 34 6.29 13.09 12.49
CA ILE A 34 7.43 13.61 13.24
C ILE A 34 8.15 14.72 12.48
N TYR A 35 8.28 14.59 11.15
CA TYR A 35 9.07 15.52 10.35
C TYR A 35 8.32 16.00 9.10
N PRO A 36 7.31 16.87 9.27
CA PRO A 36 6.50 17.38 8.15
C PRO A 36 7.31 18.23 7.17
N PHE A 37 8.46 18.78 7.59
CA PHE A 37 9.37 19.52 6.72
C PHE A 37 10.03 18.65 5.64
N ALA A 38 10.02 17.32 5.75
CA ALA A 38 10.46 16.44 4.64
C ALA A 38 9.58 16.58 3.38
N PHE A 39 8.35 17.07 3.50
CA PHE A 39 7.47 17.33 2.36
C PHE A 39 7.66 18.72 1.76
N ALA A 40 8.50 19.56 2.34
CA ALA A 40 8.79 20.88 1.81
C ALA A 40 9.95 20.79 0.79
N LYS A 41 9.81 21.51 -0.32
CA LYS A 41 10.89 21.76 -1.27
C LYS A 41 11.90 22.76 -0.71
N ALA A 42 13.07 22.83 -1.33
CA ALA A 42 14.14 23.76 -0.95
C ALA A 42 13.73 25.25 -1.05
N ASP A 43 12.65 25.55 -1.77
CA ASP A 43 12.04 26.87 -1.88
C ASP A 43 11.03 27.19 -0.76
N GLY A 44 10.79 26.24 0.17
CA GLY A 44 9.81 26.37 1.24
C GLY A 44 8.36 26.06 0.81
N SER A 45 8.12 25.73 -0.46
CA SER A 45 6.80 25.30 -0.95
C SER A 45 6.52 23.84 -0.59
N ALA A 46 5.24 23.48 -0.45
CA ALA A 46 4.86 22.09 -0.25
C ALA A 46 5.06 21.31 -1.56
N ASP A 47 5.86 20.24 -1.52
CA ASP A 47 6.05 19.37 -2.67
C ASP A 47 4.85 18.43 -2.82
N HIS A 48 3.78 18.95 -3.42
CA HIS A 48 2.52 18.25 -3.58
C HIS A 48 2.67 16.92 -4.33
N THR A 49 3.58 16.84 -5.29
CA THR A 49 3.83 15.61 -6.06
C THR A 49 4.47 14.54 -5.17
N PHE A 50 5.48 14.91 -4.37
CA PHE A 50 6.12 14.01 -3.43
C PHE A 50 5.14 13.57 -2.33
N ALA A 51 4.35 14.50 -1.78
CA ALA A 51 3.32 14.20 -0.80
C ALA A 51 2.25 13.26 -1.35
N MET A 52 1.77 13.48 -2.59
CA MET A 52 0.81 12.59 -3.25
C MET A 52 1.38 11.18 -3.42
N LEU A 53 2.64 11.05 -3.86
CA LEU A 53 3.30 9.74 -4.02
C LEU A 53 3.46 9.01 -2.68
N ILE A 54 3.84 9.73 -1.63
CA ILE A 54 3.98 9.16 -0.29
C ILE A 54 2.64 8.74 0.31
N PHE A 55 1.59 9.58 0.20
CA PHE A 55 0.27 9.21 0.69
C PHE A 55 -0.36 8.06 -0.11
N TRP A 56 -0.06 7.99 -1.42
CA TRP A 56 -0.44 6.84 -2.22
C TRP A 56 0.29 5.57 -1.79
N ALA A 57 1.60 5.65 -1.51
CA ALA A 57 2.37 4.53 -0.96
C ALA A 57 1.85 4.08 0.41
N MET A 58 1.51 5.01 1.31
CA MET A 58 0.88 4.73 2.60
C MET A 58 -0.45 4.00 2.43
N SER A 59 -1.32 4.48 1.53
CA SER A 59 -2.62 3.87 1.24
C SER A 59 -2.48 2.47 0.64
N ALA A 60 -1.56 2.30 -0.32
CA ALA A 60 -1.21 1.01 -0.91
C ALA A 60 -0.68 0.03 0.15
N GLY A 61 0.19 0.52 1.03
CA GLY A 61 0.82 -0.26 2.08
C GLY A 61 -0.16 -0.76 3.15
N LEU A 62 -1.12 0.07 3.56
CA LEU A 62 -2.17 -0.29 4.52
C LEU A 62 -3.16 -1.31 3.92
N VAL A 63 -3.69 -1.05 2.72
CA VAL A 63 -4.68 -1.94 2.06
C VAL A 63 -4.06 -3.30 1.73
N ASN A 64 -2.83 -3.34 1.21
CA ASN A 64 -2.13 -4.61 0.95
C ASN A 64 -1.68 -5.30 2.25
N GLY A 65 -1.30 -4.51 3.26
CA GLY A 65 -0.80 -4.97 4.55
C GLY A 65 -1.82 -5.79 5.34
N VAL A 66 -3.10 -5.38 5.33
CA VAL A 66 -4.19 -6.09 6.01
C VAL A 66 -4.65 -7.37 5.29
N GLY A 67 -4.05 -7.71 4.15
CA GLY A 67 -4.41 -8.91 3.37
C GLY A 67 -5.67 -8.73 2.53
N PHE A 68 -6.09 -7.49 2.24
CA PHE A 68 -7.23 -7.22 1.38
C PHE A 68 -6.92 -7.64 -0.06
N VAL A 69 -7.70 -8.56 -0.61
CA VAL A 69 -7.62 -8.97 -2.02
C VAL A 69 -8.81 -8.36 -2.77
N PRO A 70 -8.63 -7.25 -3.51
CA PRO A 70 -9.74 -6.62 -4.22
C PRO A 70 -10.27 -7.52 -5.36
N ARG A 71 -11.60 -7.56 -5.52
CA ARG A 71 -12.31 -8.34 -6.55
C ARG A 71 -12.07 -7.83 -7.98
N TRP A 72 -11.76 -6.53 -8.16
CA TRP A 72 -11.53 -5.89 -9.46
C TRP A 72 -10.04 -5.81 -9.79
N LEU A 73 -9.64 -6.33 -10.96
CA LEU A 73 -8.23 -6.47 -11.39
C LEU A 73 -7.48 -5.12 -11.42
N LEU A 74 -8.14 -4.04 -11.82
CA LEU A 74 -7.55 -2.69 -11.90
C LEU A 74 -7.14 -2.16 -10.52
N TRP A 75 -8.02 -2.33 -9.52
CA TRP A 75 -7.73 -1.99 -8.11
C TRP A 75 -6.67 -2.93 -7.52
N ARG A 76 -6.62 -4.18 -7.99
CA ARG A 76 -5.59 -5.13 -7.60
C ARG A 76 -4.22 -4.68 -8.04
N TRP A 77 -4.09 -4.04 -9.19
CA TRP A 77 -2.81 -3.47 -9.64
C TRP A 77 -2.42 -2.23 -8.84
N ILE A 78 -3.35 -1.30 -8.62
CA ILE A 78 -3.08 -0.03 -7.94
C ILE A 78 -2.79 -0.18 -6.42
N PHE A 79 -3.32 -1.25 -5.78
CA PHE A 79 -3.11 -1.59 -4.35
C PHE A 79 -2.32 -2.90 -4.14
N SER A 80 -1.61 -3.41 -5.16
CA SER A 80 -0.70 -4.55 -5.00
C SER A 80 0.57 -4.15 -4.26
N GLY A 81 1.23 -5.10 -3.59
CA GLY A 81 2.57 -4.90 -3.04
C GLY A 81 3.61 -4.41 -4.07
N TRP A 82 3.39 -4.67 -5.37
CA TRP A 82 4.18 -4.06 -6.45
C TRP A 82 3.97 -2.56 -6.59
N ALA A 83 2.75 -2.04 -6.40
CA ALA A 83 2.49 -0.61 -6.40
C ALA A 83 3.16 0.10 -5.22
N CYS A 84 3.17 -0.55 -4.05
CA CYS A 84 3.90 -0.05 -2.88
C CYS A 84 5.41 0.05 -3.17
N LEU A 85 6.03 -0.99 -3.74
CA LEU A 85 7.43 -0.94 -4.18
C LEU A 85 7.67 0.13 -5.24
N MET A 86 6.83 0.21 -6.27
CA MET A 86 6.98 1.22 -7.33
C MET A 86 6.84 2.64 -6.79
N ALA A 87 5.89 2.91 -5.89
CA ALA A 87 5.73 4.22 -5.28
C ALA A 87 6.92 4.58 -4.37
N LEU A 88 7.46 3.61 -3.61
CA LEU A 88 8.66 3.80 -2.80
C LEU A 88 9.89 4.06 -3.65
N LEU A 89 10.04 3.32 -4.76
CA LEU A 89 11.13 3.49 -5.72
C LEU A 89 11.04 4.86 -6.38
N LEU A 90 9.85 5.28 -6.81
CA LEU A 90 9.62 6.61 -7.38
C LEU A 90 9.91 7.72 -6.37
N ALA A 91 9.42 7.60 -5.14
CA ALA A 91 9.69 8.57 -4.07
C ALA A 91 11.19 8.64 -3.74
N CYS A 92 11.89 7.50 -3.71
CA CYS A 92 13.34 7.44 -3.50
C CYS A 92 14.10 8.10 -4.65
N VAL A 93 13.71 7.83 -5.90
CA VAL A 93 14.30 8.46 -7.10
C VAL A 93 14.10 9.98 -7.08
N ILE A 94 12.90 10.46 -6.78
CA ILE A 94 12.60 11.91 -6.73
C ILE A 94 13.34 12.61 -5.59
N ARG A 95 13.63 11.90 -4.49
CA ARG A 95 14.38 12.46 -3.36
C ARG A 95 15.90 12.47 -3.59
N LEU A 96 16.41 11.57 -4.42
CA LEU A 96 17.84 11.41 -4.73
C LEU A 96 18.29 12.12 -6.03
N ALA A 97 17.35 12.51 -6.88
CA ALA A 97 17.58 13.32 -8.09
C ALA A 97 17.48 14.82 -7.76
#